data_AF-A0A9J6B965-F1
#
_entry.id   AF-A0A9J6B965-F1
#
_cell.length_a   1.000
_cell.length_b   1.000
_cell.length_c   1.000
_cell.angle_alpha   90.00
_cell.angle_beta   90.00
_cell.angle_gamma   90.00
#
_symmetry.space_group_name_H-M   'P 1'
#
loop_
_entity.id
_entity.type
_entity.pdbx_description
1 polymer ?
#
loop_
_entity_poly.entity_id
_entity_poly.type
_entity_poly.pdbx_seq_one_letter_code
_entity_poly.pdbx_strand_id
1 'polypeptide(L)'
;MPQKRKKPALTERGEKNRAKIQKQNKRKDSEYRDEELSRDNSSRRARRSDPEYLTTENSRNLSSLRARRSNPEYQQNELQRNNSSRRARRSDPEYLTTENSRDLRSLRARRSDPEYQQEELERNNSSRRARRSDPEYLTTENSRNLSSLRARRSDPEYQQEELERNNSSRRARRSNPEYQQNELQRNNSSRRARRSDPEYQQNEIERDNSSRRARREIPTSWNSAVATYEKNIRDGPCHRCYSCDKLIFSTQINMKTNINDMIEKGYPEPYLRALILEELYDSEEYIFCSTCNGYIRSKKFPRFNINNSNLKFPVIPPEFKELNLPWKGK
;
A
#
# COMPACT_ATOMS: atom_id res chain seq x y z
N MET A 1 71.67 82.40 -68.86
CA MET A 1 71.42 82.17 -67.42
C MET A 1 70.02 81.56 -67.25
N PRO A 2 69.86 80.24 -67.08
CA PRO A 2 68.53 79.65 -66.94
C PRO A 2 68.00 79.86 -65.52
N GLN A 3 66.82 80.48 -65.41
CA GLN A 3 66.16 80.71 -64.13
C GLN A 3 65.62 79.38 -63.56
N LYS A 4 66.13 79.00 -62.38
CA LYS A 4 65.63 77.84 -61.61
C LYS A 4 64.19 78.12 -61.15
N ARG A 5 63.21 77.43 -61.75
CA ARG A 5 61.82 77.39 -61.28
C ARG A 5 61.76 76.73 -59.89
N LYS A 6 61.37 77.47 -58.86
CA LYS A 6 61.10 76.94 -57.52
C LYS A 6 59.85 76.05 -57.57
N LYS A 7 59.96 74.81 -57.09
CA LYS A 7 58.82 73.88 -56.93
C LYS A 7 57.83 74.46 -55.89
N PRO A 8 56.51 74.38 -56.12
CA PRO A 8 55.53 74.87 -55.15
C PRO A 8 55.54 73.97 -53.91
N ALA A 9 55.57 74.59 -52.72
CA ALA A 9 55.53 73.90 -51.45
C ALA A 9 54.18 73.17 -51.29
N LEU A 10 54.23 71.84 -51.11
CA LEU A 10 53.04 71.06 -50.75
C LEU A 10 52.60 71.47 -49.35
N THR A 11 51.32 71.80 -49.19
CA THR A 11 50.75 72.09 -47.86
C THR A 11 50.96 70.91 -46.91
N GLU A 12 51.23 71.19 -45.64
CA GLU A 12 51.52 70.19 -44.58
C GLU A 12 50.46 69.08 -44.49
N ARG A 13 49.21 69.39 -44.84
CA ARG A 13 48.09 68.44 -44.92
C ARG A 13 48.24 67.44 -46.07
N GLY A 14 48.80 67.87 -47.20
CA GLY A 14 49.09 67.03 -48.37
C GLY A 14 50.23 66.03 -48.10
N GLU A 15 51.25 66.44 -47.36
CA GLU A 15 52.38 65.57 -46.97
C GLU A 15 51.94 64.50 -45.97
N LYS A 16 51.12 64.87 -44.97
CA LYS A 16 50.52 63.94 -44.01
C LYS A 16 49.63 62.89 -44.70
N ASN A 17 48.83 63.31 -45.69
CA ASN A 17 48.00 62.39 -46.46
C ASN A 17 48.85 61.44 -47.33
N ARG A 18 49.91 61.93 -47.97
CA ARG A 18 50.83 61.10 -48.76
C ARG A 18 51.55 60.07 -47.90
N ALA A 19 52.03 60.45 -46.71
CA ALA A 19 52.65 59.53 -45.75
C ALA A 19 51.67 58.46 -45.25
N LYS A 20 50.40 58.83 -45.01
CA LYS A 20 49.35 57.89 -44.61
C LYS A 20 49.06 56.85 -45.70
N ILE A 21 48.98 57.27 -46.96
CA ILE A 21 48.76 56.38 -48.12
C ILE A 21 49.97 55.46 -48.31
N GLN A 22 51.20 55.98 -48.22
CA GLN A 22 52.41 55.16 -48.29
C GLN A 22 52.46 54.12 -47.17
N LYS A 23 52.11 54.51 -45.93
CA LYS A 23 52.03 53.58 -44.80
C LYS A 23 50.96 52.50 -45.01
N GLN A 24 49.79 52.86 -45.56
CA GLN A 24 48.76 51.88 -45.93
C GLN A 24 49.24 50.90 -47.00
N ASN A 25 49.98 51.38 -48.01
CA ASN A 25 50.54 50.51 -49.03
C ASN A 25 51.60 49.55 -48.48
N LYS A 26 52.46 49.99 -47.55
CA LYS A 26 53.40 49.10 -46.85
C LYS A 26 52.68 48.03 -46.02
N ARG A 27 51.56 48.36 -45.38
CA ARG A 27 50.74 47.39 -44.62
C ARG A 27 50.07 46.31 -45.49
N LYS A 28 50.12 46.42 -46.82
CA LYS A 28 49.66 45.34 -47.71
C LYS A 28 50.63 44.16 -47.71
N ASP A 29 51.92 44.42 -47.46
CA ASP A 29 52.91 43.39 -47.21
C ASP A 29 52.71 42.78 -45.82
N SER A 30 52.67 41.45 -45.74
CA SER A 30 52.41 40.73 -44.49
C SER A 30 53.59 40.82 -43.54
N GLU A 31 54.81 40.75 -44.06
CA GLU A 31 56.04 40.78 -43.25
C GLU A 31 56.17 42.12 -42.54
N TYR A 32 56.03 43.23 -43.28
CA TYR A 32 55.97 44.57 -42.70
C TYR A 32 54.84 44.72 -41.65
N ARG A 33 53.67 44.11 -41.89
CA ARG A 33 52.54 44.18 -40.96
C ARG A 33 52.83 43.44 -39.67
N ASP A 34 53.41 42.25 -39.75
CA ASP A 34 53.73 41.41 -38.59
C ASP A 34 54.85 42.03 -37.76
N GLU A 35 55.87 42.62 -38.41
CA GLU A 35 56.91 43.39 -37.74
C GLU A 35 56.36 44.65 -37.05
N GLU A 36 55.45 45.39 -37.69
CA GLU A 36 54.78 46.54 -37.08
C GLU A 36 53.96 46.10 -35.85
N LEU A 37 53.19 45.01 -35.96
CA LEU A 37 52.41 44.44 -34.86
C LEU A 37 53.30 43.97 -33.70
N SER A 38 54.42 43.31 -34.01
CA SER A 38 55.38 42.84 -33.02
C SER A 38 56.01 44.00 -32.24
N ARG A 39 56.42 45.07 -32.94
CA ARG A 39 56.94 46.30 -32.31
C ARG A 39 55.89 46.99 -31.46
N ASP A 40 54.66 47.13 -31.97
CA ASP A 40 53.55 47.77 -31.24
C ASP A 40 53.18 46.98 -29.98
N ASN A 41 53.14 45.64 -30.06
CA ASN A 41 52.88 44.78 -28.92
C ASN A 41 54.00 44.83 -27.89
N SER A 42 55.26 44.83 -28.33
CA SER A 42 56.42 44.96 -27.44
C SER A 42 56.42 46.29 -26.70
N SER A 43 56.16 47.38 -27.42
CA SER A 43 56.01 48.72 -26.84
C SER A 43 54.83 48.81 -25.85
N ARG A 44 53.71 48.16 -26.17
CA ARG A 44 52.54 48.10 -25.27
C ARG A 44 52.84 47.28 -24.01
N ARG A 45 53.54 46.14 -24.15
CA ARG A 45 53.99 45.33 -23.01
C ARG A 45 54.91 46.14 -22.10
N ALA A 46 55.92 46.81 -22.65
CA ALA A 46 56.84 47.65 -21.89
C ALA A 46 56.12 48.75 -21.09
N ARG A 47 55.13 49.44 -21.69
CA ARG A 47 54.30 50.42 -20.97
C ARG A 47 53.48 49.79 -19.84
N ARG A 48 52.89 48.61 -20.08
CA ARG A 48 52.10 47.88 -19.07
C ARG A 48 52.91 47.21 -17.97
N SER A 49 54.25 47.15 -18.12
CA SER A 49 55.15 46.72 -17.05
C SER A 49 55.24 47.76 -15.92
N ASP A 50 54.91 49.02 -16.20
CA ASP A 50 54.76 50.07 -15.18
C ASP A 50 53.38 49.94 -14.49
N PRO A 51 53.33 49.67 -13.17
CA PRO A 51 52.08 49.58 -12.41
C PRO A 51 51.24 50.87 -12.44
N GLU A 52 51.85 52.04 -12.50
CA GLU A 52 51.13 53.32 -12.51
C GLU A 52 50.44 53.54 -13.87
N TYR A 53 51.14 53.20 -14.96
CA TYR A 53 50.51 53.16 -16.27
C TYR A 53 49.35 52.16 -16.34
N LEU A 54 49.53 50.94 -15.79
CA LEU A 54 48.50 49.91 -15.81
C LEU A 54 47.26 50.29 -15.00
N THR A 55 47.44 50.88 -13.82
CA THR A 55 46.32 51.34 -12.96
C THR A 55 45.56 52.50 -13.61
N THR A 56 46.26 53.46 -14.22
CA THR A 56 45.61 54.56 -14.94
C THR A 56 44.90 54.09 -16.21
N GLU A 57 45.48 53.17 -16.99
CA GLU A 57 44.85 52.53 -18.14
C GLU A 57 43.56 51.78 -17.72
N ASN A 58 43.62 50.98 -16.65
CA ASN A 58 42.47 50.25 -16.12
C ASN A 58 41.37 51.20 -15.63
N SER A 59 41.73 52.27 -14.93
CA SER A 59 40.78 53.27 -14.44
C SER A 59 40.06 53.97 -15.60
N ARG A 60 40.79 54.37 -16.65
CA ARG A 60 40.18 54.94 -17.87
C ARG A 60 39.25 53.94 -18.57
N ASN A 61 39.67 52.69 -18.69
CA ASN A 61 38.87 51.63 -19.32
C ASN A 61 37.58 51.35 -18.53
N LEU A 62 37.66 51.28 -17.21
CA LEU A 62 36.51 51.07 -16.35
C LEU A 62 35.54 52.25 -16.40
N SER A 63 36.04 53.49 -16.37
CA SER A 63 35.22 54.69 -16.51
C SER A 63 34.52 54.75 -17.87
N SER A 64 35.23 54.41 -18.96
CA SER A 64 34.63 54.31 -20.30
C SER A 64 33.57 53.19 -20.40
N LEU A 65 33.81 52.06 -19.74
CA LEU A 65 32.82 50.97 -19.68
C LEU A 65 31.58 51.39 -18.88
N ARG A 66 31.77 52.05 -17.73
CA ARG A 66 30.67 52.58 -16.91
C ARG A 66 29.84 53.58 -17.71
N ALA A 67 30.46 54.53 -18.39
CA ALA A 67 29.76 55.51 -19.24
C ALA A 67 28.94 54.84 -20.34
N ARG A 68 29.48 53.81 -21.02
CA ARG A 68 28.72 53.01 -22.00
C ARG A 68 27.54 52.29 -21.37
N ARG A 69 27.76 51.64 -20.22
CA ARG A 69 26.70 50.95 -19.47
C ARG A 69 25.70 51.90 -18.82
N SER A 70 25.96 53.20 -18.72
CA SER A 70 24.93 54.16 -18.30
C SER A 70 23.87 54.41 -19.38
N ASN A 71 24.16 54.07 -20.65
CA ASN A 71 23.17 54.13 -21.72
C ASN A 71 22.24 52.88 -21.68
N PRO A 72 20.92 53.06 -21.49
CA PRO A 72 19.97 51.94 -21.45
C PRO A 72 19.97 51.06 -22.71
N GLU A 73 20.12 51.66 -23.89
CA GLU A 73 20.15 50.93 -25.16
C GLU A 73 21.38 50.02 -25.25
N TYR A 74 22.53 50.51 -24.78
CA TYR A 74 23.74 49.70 -24.68
C TYR A 74 23.56 48.53 -23.71
N GLN A 75 22.94 48.76 -22.54
CA GLN A 75 22.65 47.69 -21.58
C GLN A 75 21.75 46.61 -22.19
N GLN A 76 20.67 47.01 -22.87
CA GLN A 76 19.74 46.07 -23.51
C GLN A 76 20.45 45.25 -24.60
N ASN A 77 21.23 45.90 -25.46
CA ASN A 77 22.02 45.22 -26.49
C ASN A 77 23.10 44.30 -25.89
N GLU A 78 23.73 44.67 -24.78
CA GLU A 78 24.66 43.81 -24.04
C GLU A 78 23.94 42.59 -23.44
N LEU A 79 22.79 42.78 -22.78
CA LEU A 79 21.96 41.70 -22.23
C LEU A 79 21.48 40.73 -23.31
N GLN A 80 20.99 41.25 -24.44
CA GLN A 80 20.55 40.43 -25.56
C GLN A 80 21.70 39.59 -26.12
N ARG A 81 22.87 40.19 -26.38
CA ARG A 81 24.06 39.46 -26.84
C ARG A 81 24.50 38.39 -25.84
N ASN A 82 24.49 38.70 -24.55
CA ASN A 82 24.85 37.76 -23.49
C ASN A 82 23.86 36.59 -23.40
N ASN A 83 22.56 36.88 -23.51
CA ASN A 83 21.51 35.87 -23.50
C ASN A 83 21.59 34.97 -24.74
N SER A 84 21.74 35.54 -25.93
CA SER A 84 21.91 34.79 -27.18
C SER A 84 23.16 33.91 -27.13
N SER A 85 24.29 34.44 -26.67
CA SER A 85 25.53 33.66 -26.52
C SER A 85 25.38 32.51 -25.51
N ARG A 86 24.68 32.76 -24.39
CA ARG A 86 24.39 31.72 -23.39
C ARG A 86 23.45 30.65 -23.94
N ARG A 87 22.42 31.03 -24.68
CA ARG A 87 21.51 30.09 -25.37
C ARG A 87 22.26 29.25 -26.39
N ALA A 88 23.12 29.85 -27.21
CA ALA A 88 23.93 29.14 -28.20
C ALA A 88 24.93 28.15 -27.56
N ARG A 89 25.53 28.48 -26.42
CA ARG A 89 26.34 27.52 -25.66
C ARG A 89 25.49 26.38 -25.10
N ARG A 90 24.32 26.69 -24.54
CA ARG A 90 23.40 25.69 -23.99
C ARG A 90 22.61 24.89 -25.03
N SER A 91 22.70 25.21 -26.32
CA SER A 91 22.19 24.32 -27.36
C SER A 91 23.13 23.15 -27.67
N ASP A 92 24.39 23.24 -27.24
CA ASP A 92 25.33 22.12 -27.28
C ASP A 92 25.07 21.17 -26.09
N PRO A 93 24.70 19.89 -26.34
CA PRO A 93 24.49 18.91 -25.28
C PRO A 93 25.72 18.66 -24.40
N GLU A 94 26.93 18.72 -24.95
CA GLU A 94 28.16 18.49 -24.18
C GLU A 94 28.43 19.64 -23.19
N TYR A 95 28.17 20.87 -23.64
CA TYR A 95 28.21 22.03 -22.75
C TYR A 95 27.16 21.91 -21.63
N LEU A 96 25.93 21.49 -21.93
CA LEU A 96 24.88 21.31 -20.93
C LEU A 96 25.24 20.22 -19.90
N THR A 97 25.77 19.08 -20.34
CA THR A 97 26.15 18.01 -19.41
C THR A 97 27.29 18.45 -18.50
N THR A 98 28.30 19.15 -19.04
CA THR A 98 29.41 19.66 -18.24
C THR A 98 28.99 20.78 -17.28
N GLU A 99 28.09 21.67 -17.69
CA GLU A 99 27.48 22.70 -16.83
C GLU A 99 26.69 22.05 -15.69
N ASN A 100 25.75 21.15 -15.99
CA ASN A 100 24.97 20.42 -15.00
C ASN A 100 25.85 19.62 -14.03
N SER A 101 26.91 18.98 -14.53
CA SER A 101 27.85 18.23 -13.69
C SER A 101 28.59 19.14 -12.71
N ARG A 102 29.01 20.33 -13.15
CA ARG A 102 29.63 21.33 -12.29
C ARG A 102 28.64 21.84 -11.23
N ASP A 103 27.40 22.13 -11.62
CA ASP A 103 26.37 22.63 -10.72
C ASP A 103 25.99 21.58 -9.65
N LEU A 104 25.81 20.32 -10.06
CA LEU A 104 25.59 19.19 -9.15
C LEU A 104 26.75 18.98 -8.18
N ARG A 105 28.00 19.06 -8.66
CA ARG A 105 29.18 18.95 -7.79
C ARG A 105 29.22 20.09 -6.77
N SER A 106 28.95 21.32 -7.20
CA SER A 106 28.89 22.49 -6.32
C SER A 106 27.77 22.36 -5.29
N LEU A 107 26.60 21.87 -5.69
CA LEU A 107 25.48 21.63 -4.78
C LEU A 107 25.79 20.53 -3.77
N ARG A 108 26.41 19.43 -4.20
CA ARG A 108 26.85 18.34 -3.31
C ARG A 108 27.87 18.84 -2.29
N ALA A 109 28.83 19.66 -2.71
CA ALA A 109 29.82 20.25 -1.82
C ALA A 109 29.20 21.21 -0.79
N ARG A 110 28.18 21.99 -1.17
CA ARG A 110 27.41 22.79 -0.19
C ARG A 110 26.63 21.89 0.77
N ARG A 111 25.94 20.88 0.25
CA ARG A 111 25.16 19.93 1.06
C ARG A 111 26.02 18.95 1.87
N SER A 112 27.35 18.91 1.73
CA SER A 112 28.20 18.18 2.69
C SER A 112 28.45 18.96 3.97
N ASP A 113 28.19 20.26 3.98
CA ASP A 113 28.24 21.09 5.18
C ASP A 113 26.95 20.91 6.01
N PRO A 114 27.04 20.45 7.27
CA PRO A 114 25.89 20.30 8.16
C PRO A 114 25.11 21.59 8.41
N GLU A 115 25.80 22.74 8.49
CA GLU A 115 25.15 24.04 8.74
C GLU A 115 24.26 24.42 7.55
N TYR A 116 24.78 24.27 6.33
CA TYR A 116 24.01 24.47 5.11
C TYR A 116 22.80 23.52 5.01
N GLN A 117 22.95 22.25 5.39
CA GLN A 117 21.82 21.30 5.41
C GLN A 117 20.72 21.77 6.37
N GLN A 118 21.10 22.22 7.55
CA GLN A 118 20.16 22.69 8.56
C GLN A 118 19.42 23.95 8.08
N GLU A 119 20.13 24.94 7.54
CA GLU A 119 19.53 26.14 6.95
C GLU A 119 18.58 25.79 5.79
N GLU A 120 18.96 24.86 4.92
CA GLU A 120 18.13 24.39 3.81
C GLU A 120 16.84 23.72 4.34
N LEU A 121 16.94 22.87 5.37
CA LEU A 121 15.80 22.23 6.02
C LEU A 121 14.87 23.26 6.68
N GLU A 122 15.41 24.24 7.39
CA GLU A 122 14.64 25.29 8.03
C GLU A 122 13.91 26.15 7.00
N ARG A 123 14.59 26.57 5.94
CA ARG A 123 13.98 27.34 4.84
C ARG A 123 12.87 26.56 4.15
N ASN A 124 13.08 25.26 3.92
CA ASN A 124 12.09 24.37 3.32
C ASN A 124 10.87 24.18 4.23
N ASN A 125 11.10 23.97 5.53
CA ASN A 125 10.04 23.81 6.53
C ASN A 125 9.25 25.11 6.70
N SER A 126 9.91 26.26 6.80
CA SER A 126 9.28 27.57 6.88
C SER A 126 8.45 27.88 5.64
N SER A 127 8.98 27.60 4.45
CA SER A 127 8.22 27.74 3.19
C SER A 127 7.00 26.81 3.14
N ARG A 128 7.13 25.58 3.64
CA ARG A 128 6.01 24.63 3.72
C ARG A 128 4.95 25.09 4.71
N ARG A 129 5.36 25.59 5.88
CA ARG A 129 4.46 26.16 6.90
C ARG A 129 3.72 27.36 6.33
N ALA A 130 4.43 28.32 5.73
CA ALA A 130 3.83 29.49 5.13
C ALA A 130 2.76 29.15 4.07
N ARG A 131 3.04 28.18 3.17
CA ARG A 131 2.03 27.70 2.22
C ARG A 131 0.83 27.05 2.91
N ARG A 132 1.05 26.26 3.96
CA ARG A 132 -0.03 25.60 4.72
C ARG A 132 -0.77 26.53 5.68
N SER A 133 -0.29 27.75 5.90
CA SER A 133 -1.04 28.78 6.62
C SER A 133 -2.20 29.33 5.77
N ASP A 134 -2.11 29.21 4.45
CA ASP A 134 -3.18 29.57 3.53
C ASP A 134 -4.27 28.46 3.49
N PRO A 135 -5.51 28.77 3.89
CA PRO A 135 -6.63 27.82 3.84
C PRO A 135 -6.90 27.26 2.44
N GLU A 136 -6.73 28.06 1.38
CA GLU A 136 -7.01 27.63 0.00
C GLU A 136 -5.97 26.61 -0.48
N TYR A 137 -4.70 26.83 -0.13
CA TYR A 137 -3.66 25.84 -0.35
C TYR A 137 -3.97 24.53 0.40
N LEU A 138 -4.39 24.60 1.66
CA LEU A 138 -4.73 23.41 2.47
C LEU A 138 -5.90 22.61 1.89
N THR A 139 -6.98 23.28 1.47
CA THR A 139 -8.14 22.60 0.88
C THR A 139 -7.74 21.91 -0.43
N THR A 140 -6.94 22.59 -1.25
CA THR A 140 -6.44 22.03 -2.51
C THR A 140 -5.50 20.85 -2.28
N GLU A 141 -4.57 20.96 -1.32
CA GLU A 141 -3.65 19.87 -0.93
C GLU A 141 -4.44 18.64 -0.42
N ASN A 142 -5.43 18.85 0.45
CA ASN A 142 -6.29 17.79 0.97
C ASN A 142 -7.13 17.12 -0.14
N SER A 143 -7.70 17.91 -1.05
CA SER A 143 -8.48 17.41 -2.18
C SER A 143 -7.61 16.51 -3.08
N ARG A 144 -6.40 16.95 -3.43
CA ARG A 144 -5.44 16.14 -4.21
C ARG A 144 -5.05 14.86 -3.47
N ASN A 145 -4.77 14.94 -2.16
CA ASN A 145 -4.42 13.78 -1.35
C ASN A 145 -5.56 12.76 -1.29
N LEU A 146 -6.79 13.23 -1.10
CA LEU A 146 -7.97 12.37 -1.05
C LEU A 146 -8.27 11.74 -2.40
N SER A 147 -8.15 12.50 -3.49
CA SER A 147 -8.30 11.99 -4.85
C SER A 147 -7.26 10.92 -5.17
N SER A 148 -5.99 11.15 -4.81
CA SER A 148 -4.91 10.18 -4.99
C SER A 148 -5.14 8.91 -4.17
N LEU A 149 -5.63 9.05 -2.93
CA LEU A 149 -5.98 7.91 -2.09
C LEU A 149 -7.16 7.11 -2.66
N ARG A 150 -8.21 7.79 -3.15
CA ARG A 150 -9.35 7.15 -3.81
C ARG A 150 -8.93 6.41 -5.07
N ALA A 151 -8.06 7.00 -5.90
CA ALA A 151 -7.53 6.36 -7.09
C ALA A 151 -6.76 5.08 -6.73
N ARG A 152 -5.84 5.14 -5.75
CA ARG A 152 -5.13 3.95 -5.26
C ARG A 152 -6.09 2.89 -4.71
N ARG A 153 -7.08 3.27 -3.91
CA ARG A 153 -8.08 2.34 -3.37
C ARG A 153 -9.10 1.86 -4.39
N SER A 154 -9.10 2.36 -5.62
CA SER A 154 -9.93 1.80 -6.69
C SER A 154 -9.27 0.60 -7.36
N ASP A 155 -7.95 0.44 -7.16
CA ASP A 155 -7.17 -0.70 -7.63
C ASP A 155 -7.36 -1.90 -6.68
N PRO A 156 -7.88 -3.04 -7.15
CA PRO A 156 -8.04 -4.25 -6.34
C PRO A 156 -6.72 -4.79 -5.74
N GLU A 157 -5.60 -4.67 -6.45
CA GLU A 157 -4.30 -5.17 -5.98
C GLU A 157 -3.84 -4.36 -4.75
N TYR A 158 -3.93 -3.03 -4.85
CA TYR A 158 -3.65 -2.14 -3.71
C TYR A 158 -4.57 -2.42 -2.51
N GLN A 159 -5.86 -2.70 -2.74
CA GLN A 159 -6.78 -3.06 -1.64
C GLN A 159 -6.34 -4.33 -0.93
N GLN A 160 -5.92 -5.35 -1.69
CA GLN A 160 -5.47 -6.61 -1.14
C GLN A 160 -4.17 -6.45 -0.33
N GLU A 161 -3.19 -5.71 -0.87
CA GLU A 161 -1.97 -5.37 -0.13
C GLU A 161 -2.26 -4.58 1.15
N GLU A 162 -3.19 -3.61 1.09
CA GLU A 162 -3.61 -2.82 2.26
C GLU A 162 -4.24 -3.72 3.33
N LEU A 163 -5.10 -4.67 2.94
CA LEU A 163 -5.70 -5.67 3.83
C LEU A 163 -4.66 -6.59 4.47
N GLU A 164 -3.72 -7.12 3.68
CA GLU A 164 -2.65 -7.98 4.17
C GLU A 164 -1.75 -7.26 5.16
N ARG A 165 -1.34 -6.02 4.85
CA ARG A 165 -0.53 -5.18 5.75
C ARG A 165 -1.28 -4.90 7.06
N ASN A 166 -2.57 -4.57 6.98
CA ASN A 166 -3.41 -4.33 8.15
C ASN A 166 -3.57 -5.58 9.01
N ASN A 167 -3.79 -6.74 8.39
CA ASN A 167 -3.92 -8.01 9.09
C ASN A 167 -2.60 -8.44 9.75
N SER A 168 -1.48 -8.32 9.04
CA SER A 168 -0.14 -8.60 9.57
C SER A 168 0.20 -7.68 10.75
N SER A 169 -0.08 -6.38 10.63
CA SER A 169 0.11 -5.42 11.74
C SER A 169 -0.79 -5.75 12.94
N ARG A 170 -2.04 -6.18 12.71
CA ARG A 170 -2.94 -6.62 13.79
C ARG A 170 -2.42 -7.90 14.47
N ARG A 171 -1.95 -8.88 13.69
CA ARG A 171 -1.35 -10.12 14.22
C ARG A 171 -0.10 -9.81 15.06
N ALA A 172 0.79 -8.98 14.56
CA ALA A 172 2.01 -8.58 15.26
C ALA A 172 1.74 -7.81 16.57
N ARG A 173 0.71 -6.95 16.60
CA ARG A 173 0.29 -6.31 17.86
C ARG A 173 -0.28 -7.33 18.83
N ARG A 174 -1.14 -8.25 18.35
CA ARG A 174 -1.75 -9.28 19.18
C ARG A 174 -0.80 -10.40 19.58
N SER A 175 0.40 -10.53 19.01
CA SER A 175 1.42 -11.45 19.54
C SER A 175 2.11 -10.89 20.78
N ASN A 176 2.03 -9.58 21.05
CA ASN A 176 2.53 -8.99 22.29
C ASN A 176 1.54 -9.26 23.45
N PRO A 177 1.95 -9.99 24.52
CA PRO A 177 1.08 -10.27 25.67
C PRO A 177 0.55 -9.02 26.37
N GLU A 178 1.34 -7.95 26.46
CA GLU A 178 0.93 -6.69 27.10
C GLU A 178 -0.20 -6.02 26.31
N TYR A 179 -0.11 -6.04 24.97
CA TYR A 179 -1.18 -5.53 24.12
C TYR A 179 -2.47 -6.32 24.30
N GLN A 180 -2.38 -7.65 24.40
CA GLN A 180 -3.56 -8.50 24.65
C GLN A 180 -4.23 -8.17 25.98
N GLN A 181 -3.45 -8.01 27.06
CA GLN A 181 -3.99 -7.64 28.38
C GLN A 181 -4.68 -6.26 28.34
N ASN A 182 -4.04 -5.28 27.71
CA ASN A 182 -4.62 -3.94 27.53
C ASN A 182 -5.88 -3.96 26.63
N GLU A 183 -5.93 -4.81 25.60
CA GLU A 183 -7.12 -5.03 24.78
C GLU A 183 -8.26 -5.65 25.60
N LEU A 184 -7.97 -6.69 26.39
CA LEU A 184 -8.94 -7.36 27.27
C LEU A 184 -9.50 -6.41 28.33
N GLN A 185 -8.64 -5.63 29.00
CA GLN A 185 -9.07 -4.65 30.00
C GLN A 185 -9.99 -3.59 29.39
N ARG A 186 -9.62 -3.01 28.23
CA ARG A 186 -10.47 -2.05 27.50
C ARG A 186 -11.82 -2.66 27.11
N ASN A 187 -11.81 -3.88 26.60
CA ASN A 187 -13.04 -4.59 26.22
C ASN A 187 -13.94 -4.84 27.43
N ASN A 188 -13.38 -5.26 28.55
CA ASN A 188 -14.13 -5.49 29.79
C ASN A 188 -14.69 -4.19 30.37
N SER A 189 -13.91 -3.12 30.43
CA SER A 189 -14.38 -1.81 30.86
C SER A 189 -15.51 -1.28 29.96
N SER A 190 -15.37 -1.40 28.63
CA SER A 190 -16.40 -1.00 27.69
C SER A 190 -17.69 -1.84 27.83
N ARG A 191 -17.58 -3.15 28.07
CA ARG A 191 -18.75 -4.00 28.38
C ARG A 191 -19.42 -3.59 29.69
N ARG A 192 -18.64 -3.35 30.75
CA ARG A 192 -19.17 -2.89 32.05
C ARG A 192 -19.90 -1.56 31.91
N ALA A 193 -19.33 -0.59 31.20
CA ALA A 193 -19.94 0.71 30.95
C ALA A 193 -21.25 0.61 30.14
N ARG A 194 -21.30 -0.26 29.13
CA ARG A 194 -22.57 -0.52 28.42
C ARG A 194 -23.61 -1.17 29.32
N ARG A 195 -23.21 -2.14 30.15
CA ARG A 195 -24.12 -2.82 31.08
C ARG A 195 -24.47 -2.00 32.32
N SER A 196 -23.86 -0.84 32.58
CA SER A 196 -24.36 0.06 33.63
C SER A 196 -25.56 0.88 33.17
N ASP A 197 -25.83 0.95 31.87
CA ASP A 197 -27.01 1.57 31.31
C ASP A 197 -28.22 0.61 31.42
N PRO A 198 -29.29 0.98 32.15
CA PRO A 198 -30.49 0.15 32.29
C PRO A 198 -31.17 -0.17 30.95
N GLU A 199 -31.17 0.76 29.98
CA GLU A 199 -31.81 0.57 28.69
C GLU A 199 -31.07 -0.51 27.87
N TYR A 200 -29.74 -0.48 27.88
CA TYR A 200 -28.92 -1.53 27.27
C TYR A 200 -29.17 -2.90 27.90
N GLN A 201 -29.29 -2.98 29.24
CA GLN A 201 -29.60 -4.24 29.92
C GLN A 201 -30.95 -4.81 29.49
N GLN A 202 -31.98 -3.96 29.44
CA GLN A 202 -33.32 -4.39 29.02
C GLN A 202 -33.31 -4.90 27.58
N ASN A 203 -32.67 -4.17 26.67
CA ASN A 203 -32.48 -4.59 25.27
C ASN A 203 -31.65 -5.90 25.13
N GLU A 204 -30.70 -6.16 26.03
CA GLU A 204 -29.95 -7.43 26.08
C GLU A 204 -30.87 -8.59 26.51
N ILE A 205 -31.71 -8.38 27.54
CA ILE A 205 -32.69 -9.37 28.04
C ILE A 205 -33.75 -9.68 26.98
N GLU A 206 -34.30 -8.67 26.32
CA GLU A 206 -35.33 -8.84 25.28
C GLU A 206 -34.79 -9.63 24.07
N ARG A 207 -33.55 -9.36 23.66
CA ARG A 207 -32.89 -10.14 22.60
C ARG A 207 -32.67 -11.59 23.02
N ASP A 208 -32.19 -11.84 24.24
CA ASP A 208 -31.99 -13.20 24.74
C ASP A 208 -33.33 -13.96 24.82
N ASN A 209 -34.38 -13.32 25.35
CA ASN A 209 -35.72 -13.88 25.40
C ASN A 209 -36.29 -14.17 24.01
N SER A 210 -36.11 -13.27 23.05
CA SER A 210 -36.57 -13.46 21.67
C SER A 210 -35.83 -14.62 20.99
N SER A 211 -34.51 -14.71 21.16
CA SER A 211 -33.69 -15.83 20.67
C SER A 211 -34.11 -17.17 21.29
N ARG A 212 -34.40 -17.19 22.60
CA ARG A 212 -34.91 -18.38 23.29
C ARG A 212 -36.31 -18.78 22.80
N ARG A 213 -37.20 -17.82 22.53
CA ARG A 213 -38.53 -18.07 21.95
C ARG A 213 -38.41 -18.66 20.55
N ALA A 214 -37.61 -18.06 19.68
CA ALA A 214 -37.36 -18.57 18.33
C ALA A 214 -36.78 -20.00 18.33
N ARG A 215 -35.90 -20.32 19.29
CA ARG A 215 -35.38 -21.71 19.45
C ARG A 215 -36.40 -22.70 20.00
N ARG A 216 -37.46 -22.24 20.67
CA ARG A 216 -38.51 -23.07 21.29
C ARG A 216 -39.75 -23.23 20.42
N GLU A 217 -39.85 -22.54 19.29
CA GLU A 217 -40.90 -22.73 18.29
C GLU A 217 -40.72 -24.09 17.58
N ILE A 218 -41.13 -25.14 18.30
CA ILE A 218 -41.54 -26.47 17.81
C ILE A 218 -43.01 -26.32 17.34
N PRO A 219 -43.49 -27.01 16.28
CA PRO A 219 -44.78 -26.73 15.62
C PRO A 219 -45.95 -26.50 16.60
N THR A 220 -46.40 -25.26 16.67
CA THR A 220 -47.24 -24.67 17.72
C THR A 220 -48.74 -24.78 17.44
N SER A 221 -49.31 -25.98 17.56
CA SER A 221 -50.70 -26.14 18.02
C SER A 221 -50.93 -27.56 18.52
N TRP A 222 -51.84 -27.73 19.49
CA TRP A 222 -52.31 -29.06 19.90
C TRP A 222 -52.73 -29.88 18.68
N ASN A 223 -53.39 -29.25 17.70
CA ASN A 223 -53.81 -29.89 16.46
C ASN A 223 -52.63 -30.34 15.59
N SER A 224 -51.51 -29.60 15.56
CA SER A 224 -50.29 -30.01 14.85
C SER A 224 -49.62 -31.20 15.54
N ALA A 225 -49.59 -31.21 16.88
CA ALA A 225 -49.09 -32.34 17.65
C ALA A 225 -49.97 -33.59 17.48
N VAL A 226 -51.29 -33.43 17.50
CA VAL A 226 -52.27 -34.51 17.23
C VAL A 226 -52.12 -35.02 15.80
N ALA A 227 -52.05 -34.14 14.79
CA ALA A 227 -51.86 -34.55 13.40
C ALA A 227 -50.53 -35.31 13.20
N THR A 228 -49.46 -34.86 13.86
CA THR A 228 -48.17 -35.57 13.84
C THR A 228 -48.27 -36.94 14.53
N TYR A 229 -48.99 -37.03 15.64
CA TYR A 229 -49.22 -38.28 16.37
C TYR A 229 -50.06 -39.27 15.55
N GLU A 230 -51.18 -38.83 14.97
CA GLU A 230 -52.04 -39.64 14.10
C GLU A 230 -51.30 -40.14 12.86
N LYS A 231 -50.48 -39.27 12.24
CA LYS A 231 -49.60 -39.65 11.14
C LYS A 231 -48.61 -40.72 11.59
N ASN A 232 -47.94 -40.52 12.72
CA ASN A 232 -46.98 -41.50 13.24
C ASN A 232 -47.65 -42.86 13.53
N ILE A 233 -48.86 -42.89 14.10
CA ILE A 233 -49.60 -44.14 14.29
C ILE A 233 -49.90 -44.83 12.96
N ARG A 234 -50.37 -44.06 11.97
CA ARG A 234 -50.70 -44.58 10.64
C ARG A 234 -49.48 -45.18 9.93
N ASP A 235 -48.36 -44.46 9.97
CA ASP A 235 -47.11 -44.85 9.32
C ASP A 235 -46.42 -46.01 10.07
N GLY A 236 -46.75 -46.16 11.37
CA GLY A 236 -46.15 -47.15 12.24
C GLY A 236 -44.65 -46.90 12.50
N PRO A 237 -44.02 -47.65 13.41
CA PRO A 237 -42.58 -47.56 13.60
C PRO A 237 -41.87 -48.31 12.48
N CYS A 238 -41.48 -47.59 11.43
CA CYS A 238 -40.90 -48.17 10.22
C CYS A 238 -39.36 -48.23 10.22
N HIS A 239 -38.70 -47.66 11.23
CA HIS A 239 -37.23 -47.65 11.31
C HIS A 239 -36.73 -48.47 12.48
N ARG A 240 -35.57 -49.11 12.31
CA ARG A 240 -34.90 -49.89 13.36
C ARG A 240 -33.64 -49.19 13.79
N CYS A 241 -33.39 -49.20 15.09
CA CYS A 241 -32.14 -48.72 15.65
C CYS A 241 -31.02 -49.72 15.37
N TYR A 242 -29.94 -49.31 14.70
CA TYR A 242 -28.82 -50.19 14.35
C TYR A 242 -27.96 -50.65 15.53
N SER A 243 -28.26 -50.19 16.74
CA SER A 243 -27.58 -50.63 17.96
C SER A 243 -28.41 -51.59 18.80
N CYS A 244 -29.71 -51.31 18.98
CA CYS A 244 -30.56 -52.07 19.90
C CYS A 244 -31.79 -52.70 19.24
N ASP A 245 -31.87 -52.68 17.90
CA ASP A 245 -32.98 -53.14 17.05
C ASP A 245 -34.38 -52.61 17.42
N LYS A 246 -34.45 -51.61 18.31
CA LYS A 246 -35.71 -51.00 18.69
C LYS A 246 -36.37 -50.34 17.48
N LEU A 247 -37.62 -50.71 17.24
CA LEU A 247 -38.50 -50.04 16.28
C LEU A 247 -38.80 -48.61 16.76
N ILE A 248 -38.57 -47.63 15.88
CA ILE A 248 -38.76 -46.21 16.14
C ILE A 248 -39.51 -45.55 14.98
N PHE A 249 -40.30 -44.53 15.31
CA PHE A 249 -40.95 -43.69 14.32
C PHE A 249 -39.94 -42.78 13.63
N SER A 250 -40.24 -42.34 12.40
CA SER A 250 -39.39 -41.40 11.64
C SER A 250 -39.11 -40.11 12.41
N THR A 251 -40.09 -39.61 13.18
CA THR A 251 -39.92 -38.43 14.05
C THR A 251 -39.02 -38.64 15.25
N GLN A 252 -38.68 -39.89 15.58
CA GLN A 252 -37.81 -40.25 16.72
C GLN A 252 -36.35 -40.52 16.28
N ILE A 253 -36.05 -40.35 15.00
CA ILE A 253 -34.69 -40.43 14.47
C ILE A 253 -33.93 -39.19 14.92
N ASN A 254 -33.00 -39.38 15.87
CA ASN A 254 -32.17 -38.29 16.38
C ASN A 254 -30.77 -38.27 15.76
N MET A 255 -30.39 -39.32 15.05
CA MET A 255 -29.11 -39.40 14.34
C MET A 255 -29.23 -40.33 13.15
N LYS A 256 -28.85 -39.80 11.98
CA LYS A 256 -28.60 -40.51 10.74
C LYS A 256 -27.16 -40.19 10.35
N THR A 257 -26.33 -41.20 10.20
CA THR A 257 -24.87 -41.06 9.98
C THR A 257 -24.36 -42.27 9.23
N ASN A 258 -23.20 -42.15 8.58
CA ASN A 258 -22.45 -43.30 8.06
C ASN A 258 -21.21 -43.56 8.95
N ILE A 259 -20.47 -44.64 8.68
CA ILE A 259 -19.25 -44.99 9.42
C ILE A 259 -18.14 -43.96 9.23
N ASN A 260 -17.93 -43.45 8.02
CA ASN A 260 -16.87 -42.49 7.71
C ASN A 260 -17.01 -41.20 8.53
N ASP A 261 -18.21 -40.64 8.59
CA ASP A 261 -18.57 -39.49 9.43
C ASP A 261 -18.29 -39.74 10.90
N MET A 262 -18.48 -40.97 11.38
CA MET A 262 -18.19 -41.34 12.77
C MET A 262 -16.67 -41.47 12.99
N ILE A 263 -15.92 -42.00 12.04
CA ILE A 263 -14.46 -42.06 12.09
C ILE A 263 -13.87 -40.64 12.12
N GLU A 264 -14.34 -39.73 11.26
CA GLU A 264 -13.91 -38.32 11.26
C GLU A 264 -14.21 -37.61 12.59
N LYS A 265 -15.32 -37.97 13.25
CA LYS A 265 -15.67 -37.48 14.59
C LYS A 265 -14.85 -38.14 15.72
N GLY A 266 -13.92 -39.03 15.37
CA GLY A 266 -12.97 -39.67 16.29
C GLY A 266 -13.54 -40.87 17.05
N TYR A 267 -14.53 -41.58 16.49
CA TYR A 267 -14.99 -42.86 17.03
C TYR A 267 -14.11 -44.01 16.51
N PRO A 268 -13.57 -44.89 17.39
CA PRO A 268 -12.66 -45.94 16.97
C PRO A 268 -13.38 -47.09 16.25
N GLU A 269 -12.79 -47.62 15.19
CA GLU A 269 -13.39 -48.65 14.33
C GLU A 269 -13.86 -49.92 15.09
N PRO A 270 -13.10 -50.47 16.07
CA PRO A 270 -13.57 -51.63 16.85
C PRO A 270 -14.84 -51.34 17.67
N TYR A 271 -15.00 -50.10 18.14
CA TYR A 271 -16.21 -49.67 18.85
C TYR A 271 -17.39 -49.59 17.88
N LEU A 272 -17.17 -49.08 16.66
CA LEU A 272 -18.22 -48.98 15.65
C LEU A 272 -18.71 -50.36 15.20
N ARG A 273 -17.80 -51.32 14.95
CA ARG A 273 -18.17 -52.71 14.62
C ARG A 273 -18.97 -53.40 15.71
N ALA A 274 -18.61 -53.19 16.98
CA ALA A 274 -19.39 -53.74 18.10
C ALA A 274 -20.76 -53.03 18.25
N LEU A 275 -20.82 -51.74 17.92
CA LEU A 275 -22.00 -50.90 18.10
C LEU A 275 -23.08 -51.12 17.04
N ILE A 276 -22.68 -51.41 15.80
CA ILE A 276 -23.55 -51.47 14.62
C ILE A 276 -23.87 -52.93 14.28
N LEU A 277 -25.15 -53.21 14.06
CA LEU A 277 -25.66 -54.51 13.64
C LEU A 277 -25.57 -54.67 12.11
N GLU A 278 -24.35 -54.63 11.54
CA GLU A 278 -24.14 -54.79 10.09
C GLU A 278 -24.62 -56.16 9.58
N GLU A 279 -24.46 -57.22 10.38
CA GLU A 279 -24.88 -58.58 9.99
C GLU A 279 -26.40 -58.73 9.78
N LEU A 280 -27.19 -57.80 10.32
CA LEU A 280 -28.64 -57.84 10.21
C LEU A 280 -29.18 -56.95 9.09
N TYR A 281 -28.39 -55.97 8.60
CA TYR A 281 -28.87 -54.92 7.70
C TYR A 281 -27.77 -54.37 6.80
N ASP A 282 -27.98 -54.39 5.48
CA ASP A 282 -27.08 -53.81 4.48
C ASP A 282 -27.55 -52.37 4.15
N SER A 283 -26.93 -51.36 4.76
CA SER A 283 -27.29 -49.94 4.59
C SER A 283 -26.07 -49.03 4.72
N GLU A 284 -25.97 -48.05 3.82
CA GLU A 284 -24.93 -47.01 3.85
C GLU A 284 -25.14 -45.97 4.97
N GLU A 285 -26.37 -45.87 5.48
CA GLU A 285 -26.74 -44.95 6.56
C GLU A 285 -27.29 -45.70 7.77
N TYR A 286 -26.75 -45.38 8.93
CA TYR A 286 -27.12 -45.95 10.22
C TYR A 286 -28.01 -45.00 11.00
N ILE A 287 -29.12 -45.56 11.49
CA ILE A 287 -30.12 -44.86 12.27
C ILE A 287 -30.03 -45.30 13.74
N PHE A 288 -29.98 -44.33 14.64
CA PHE A 288 -29.95 -44.59 16.09
C PHE A 288 -31.12 -43.91 16.81
N CYS A 289 -31.73 -44.65 17.74
CA CYS A 289 -32.74 -44.08 18.63
C CYS A 289 -32.12 -43.03 19.56
N SER A 290 -32.96 -42.15 20.10
CA SER A 290 -32.57 -41.07 21.02
C SER A 290 -31.68 -41.56 22.17
N THR A 291 -32.02 -42.71 22.76
CA THR A 291 -31.27 -43.33 23.85
C THR A 291 -29.89 -43.75 23.40
N CYS A 292 -29.76 -44.56 22.34
CA CYS A 292 -28.46 -45.02 21.87
C CYS A 292 -27.56 -43.86 21.43
N ASN A 293 -28.12 -42.87 20.73
CA ASN A 293 -27.40 -41.65 20.36
C ASN A 293 -26.86 -40.89 21.59
N GLY A 294 -27.63 -40.82 22.68
CA GLY A 294 -27.17 -40.21 23.93
C GLY A 294 -25.93 -40.91 24.53
N TYR A 295 -25.91 -42.25 24.51
CA TYR A 295 -24.74 -43.04 24.93
C TYR A 295 -23.54 -42.81 24.00
N ILE A 296 -23.75 -42.84 22.68
CA ILE A 296 -22.69 -42.65 21.67
C ILE A 296 -22.06 -41.25 21.77
N ARG A 297 -22.87 -40.19 21.91
CA ARG A 297 -22.37 -38.81 22.12
C ARG A 297 -21.54 -38.67 23.38
N SER A 298 -21.89 -39.46 24.40
CA SER A 298 -21.14 -39.54 25.66
C SER A 298 -19.99 -40.55 25.63
N LYS A 299 -19.67 -41.12 24.46
CA LYS A 299 -18.63 -42.15 24.24
C LYS A 299 -18.79 -43.39 25.13
N LYS A 300 -20.04 -43.75 25.44
CA LYS A 300 -20.40 -44.96 26.20
C LYS A 300 -21.04 -45.98 25.29
N PHE A 301 -20.90 -47.26 25.60
CA PHE A 301 -21.59 -48.32 24.86
C PHE A 301 -23.06 -48.39 25.28
N PRO A 302 -24.03 -48.45 24.35
CA PRO A 302 -25.45 -48.55 24.71
C PRO A 302 -25.75 -49.83 25.51
N ARG A 303 -26.50 -49.69 26.60
CA ARG A 303 -26.79 -50.81 27.52
C ARG A 303 -27.55 -51.96 26.85
N PHE A 304 -28.52 -51.62 26.00
CA PHE A 304 -29.38 -52.59 25.32
C PHE A 304 -28.90 -52.91 23.91
N ASN A 305 -27.61 -52.70 23.63
CA ASN A 305 -27.04 -53.11 22.35
C ASN A 305 -27.10 -54.64 22.23
N ILE A 306 -27.57 -55.15 21.10
CA ILE A 306 -27.82 -56.59 20.92
C ILE A 306 -26.53 -57.41 20.84
N ASN A 307 -25.45 -56.82 20.32
CA ASN A 307 -24.12 -57.42 20.31
C ASN A 307 -23.45 -57.36 21.70
N ASN A 308 -24.04 -56.69 22.67
CA ASN A 308 -23.53 -56.67 24.03
C ASN A 308 -23.77 -58.03 24.70
N SER A 309 -22.69 -58.74 25.01
CA SER A 309 -22.69 -60.06 25.66
C SER A 309 -23.37 -60.12 27.04
N ASN A 310 -23.78 -58.98 27.60
CA ASN A 310 -24.49 -58.88 28.87
C ASN A 310 -26.02 -59.07 28.76
N LEU A 311 -26.60 -59.05 27.55
CA LEU A 311 -28.00 -59.43 27.34
C LEU A 311 -28.11 -60.96 27.18
N LYS A 312 -28.02 -61.68 28.31
CA LYS A 312 -28.29 -63.12 28.33
C LYS A 312 -29.80 -63.35 28.41
N PHE A 313 -30.42 -63.73 27.30
CA PHE A 313 -31.80 -64.22 27.34
C PHE A 313 -31.81 -65.59 28.04
N PRO A 314 -32.73 -65.83 28.99
CA PRO A 314 -32.88 -67.14 29.60
C PRO A 314 -33.24 -68.18 28.52
N VAL A 315 -32.79 -69.42 28.70
CA VAL A 315 -33.18 -70.53 27.81
C VAL A 315 -34.70 -70.66 27.87
N ILE A 316 -35.36 -70.57 26.70
CA ILE A 316 -36.82 -70.68 26.60
C ILE A 316 -37.20 -72.07 27.15
N PRO A 317 -38.02 -72.13 28.22
CA PRO A 317 -38.47 -73.40 28.77
C PRO A 317 -39.22 -74.21 27.69
N PRO A 318 -39.08 -75.56 27.68
CA PRO A 318 -39.65 -76.41 26.63
C PRO A 318 -41.14 -76.16 26.37
N GLU A 319 -41.89 -75.81 27.41
CA GLU A 319 -43.33 -75.56 27.41
C GLU A 319 -43.73 -74.33 26.59
N PHE A 320 -42.80 -73.40 26.35
CA PHE A 320 -43.04 -72.16 25.61
C PHE A 320 -42.49 -72.17 24.18
N LYS A 321 -41.85 -73.27 23.73
CA LYS A 321 -41.32 -73.36 22.36
C LYS A 321 -42.43 -73.35 21.30
N GLU A 322 -43.61 -73.86 21.62
CA GLU A 322 -44.76 -73.93 20.70
C GLU A 322 -45.46 -72.58 20.48
N LEU A 323 -45.23 -71.59 21.35
CA LEU A 323 -45.77 -70.24 21.20
C LEU A 323 -44.99 -69.38 20.20
N ASN A 324 -43.85 -69.87 19.71
CA ASN A 324 -42.99 -69.20 18.73
C ASN A 324 -43.33 -69.56 17.28
N LEU A 325 -44.58 -69.93 17.00
CA LEU A 325 -45.05 -70.08 15.63
C LEU A 325 -45.32 -68.69 15.03
N PRO A 326 -44.84 -68.40 13.79
CA PRO A 326 -45.15 -67.14 13.13
C PRO A 326 -46.67 -67.00 13.00
N TRP A 327 -47.17 -65.83 13.38
CA TRP A 327 -48.58 -65.48 13.28
C TRP A 327 -49.06 -65.72 11.84
N LYS A 328 -49.84 -66.77 11.62
CA LYS A 328 -50.55 -67.00 10.36
C LYS A 328 -51.77 -66.09 10.37
N GLY A 329 -51.61 -64.89 9.80
CA GLY A 329 -52.71 -63.95 9.61
C GLY A 329 -53.88 -64.62 8.88
N LYS A 330 -55.09 -64.38 9.38
CA LYS A 330 -56.35 -64.69 8.69
C LYS A 330 -56.81 -63.49 7.89
#